data_AF-B9S899-F1
#
_entry.id   AF-B9S899-F1
#
_cell.length_a   1.000
_cell.length_b   1.000
_cell.length_c   1.000
_cell.angle_alpha   90.00
_cell.angle_beta   90.00
_cell.angle_gamma   90.00
#
_symmetry.space_group_name_H-M   'P 1'
#
loop_
_entity.id
_entity.type
_entity.pdbx_description
1 polymer ?
#
loop_
_entity_poly.entity_id
_entity_poly.type
_entity_poly.pdbx_seq_one_letter_code
_entity_poly.pdbx_strand_id
1 'polypeptide(L)'
;MSNEIVIRRSANYHSPIWDYSFVQSLKNEFVGESYIKRINQLKESVKTMLTGVVIPLDQLELIDTLQRLGLAYHFEDEINKILNSIYNQNPYEKSWANEDLHGYNISQEIFNFFLDDLGNFKTCIVEDLQGLLSLYEASYLSEEGENILEVARKFATICLQKYTTLQDKDPFLSMIISHSLELPLHWSVPRLETRWFIEVYERKEGTNPLLLELAKLDFNNARAIH
;
A
#
# COMPACT_ATOMS: atom_id res chain seq x y z
N MET A 1 -4.79 16.44 65.47
CA MET A 1 -5.10 16.34 64.03
C MET A 1 -4.49 15.05 63.53
N SER A 2 -5.31 14.05 63.22
CA SER A 2 -4.89 12.74 62.73
C SER A 2 -4.56 12.81 61.23
N ASN A 3 -3.31 12.47 60.87
CA ASN A 3 -2.90 12.31 59.47
C ASN A 3 -3.55 11.03 58.90
N GLU A 4 -4.61 11.17 58.12
CA GLU A 4 -5.14 10.06 57.33
C GLU A 4 -4.16 9.73 56.19
N ILE A 5 -3.60 8.53 56.22
CA ILE A 5 -2.74 8.01 55.15
C ILE A 5 -3.65 7.62 53.98
N VAL A 6 -3.60 8.39 52.90
CA VAL A 6 -4.31 8.06 51.66
C VAL A 6 -3.57 6.94 50.93
N ILE A 7 -4.11 5.72 51.00
CA ILE A 7 -3.59 4.56 50.26
C ILE A 7 -4.05 4.66 48.80
N ARG A 8 -3.11 4.81 47.87
CA ARG A 8 -3.37 4.80 46.43
C ARG A 8 -3.20 3.39 45.86
N ARG A 9 -4.07 3.01 44.92
CA ARG A 9 -3.96 1.75 44.18
C ARG A 9 -2.89 1.88 43.08
N SER A 10 -2.10 0.83 42.88
CA SER A 10 -1.16 0.71 41.75
C SER A 10 -1.91 0.40 40.47
N ALA A 11 -1.49 1.00 39.36
CA ALA A 11 -2.00 0.71 38.02
C ALA A 11 -1.34 -0.52 37.36
N ASN A 12 -0.28 -1.08 37.96
CA ASN A 12 0.45 -2.26 37.48
C ASN A 12 0.95 -2.16 36.03
N TYR A 13 1.38 -0.96 35.60
CA TYR A 13 1.98 -0.77 34.29
C TYR A 13 3.31 -1.53 34.14
N HIS A 14 3.55 -2.05 32.95
CA HIS A 14 4.83 -2.61 32.58
C HIS A 14 5.90 -1.52 32.41
N SER A 15 7.15 -1.90 32.61
CA SER A 15 8.29 -1.04 32.29
C SER A 15 8.32 -0.70 30.80
N PRO A 16 8.91 0.44 30.42
CA PRO A 16 9.09 0.80 29.01
C PRO A 16 9.80 -0.31 28.22
N ILE A 17 9.38 -0.49 26.96
CA ILE A 17 9.98 -1.47 26.03
C ILE A 17 11.47 -1.17 25.80
N TRP A 18 11.82 0.12 25.81
CA TRP A 18 13.18 0.59 25.56
C TRP A 18 13.81 1.13 26.84
N ASP A 19 15.03 0.66 27.11
CA ASP A 19 15.87 1.27 28.13
C ASP A 19 16.39 2.63 27.67
N TYR A 20 16.52 3.58 28.61
CA TYR A 20 16.96 4.93 28.29
C TYR A 20 18.38 4.98 27.72
N SER A 21 19.30 4.13 28.21
CA SER A 21 20.66 4.06 27.70
C SER A 21 20.69 3.51 26.27
N PHE A 22 19.80 2.58 25.94
CA PHE A 22 19.63 2.09 24.57
C PHE A 22 19.22 3.24 23.65
N VAL A 23 18.17 4.00 24.01
CA VAL A 23 17.69 5.14 23.22
C VAL A 23 18.81 6.19 23.02
N GLN A 24 19.58 6.52 24.06
CA GLN A 24 20.70 7.46 23.96
C GLN A 24 21.86 6.96 23.10
N SER A 25 22.01 5.64 22.93
CA SER A 25 23.10 5.05 22.17
C SER A 25 22.83 4.95 20.67
N LEU A 26 21.59 5.22 20.22
CA LEU A 26 21.22 5.21 18.81
C LEU A 26 22.04 6.24 18.02
N LYS A 27 22.65 5.78 16.93
CA LYS A 27 23.44 6.61 16.02
C LYS A 27 22.93 6.46 14.59
N ASN A 28 23.04 7.53 13.81
CA ASN A 28 22.71 7.52 12.40
C ASN A 28 23.95 7.14 11.57
N GLU A 29 23.95 5.93 11.00
CA GLU A 29 25.01 5.44 10.11
C GLU A 29 24.80 5.84 8.64
N PHE A 30 23.62 6.38 8.31
CA PHE A 30 23.22 6.76 6.95
C PHE A 30 23.49 8.24 6.65
N VAL A 31 24.35 8.89 7.45
CA VAL A 31 24.79 10.27 7.25
C VAL A 31 26.06 10.27 6.42
N GLY A 32 25.98 10.68 5.15
CA GLY A 32 27.17 10.84 4.32
C GLY A 32 26.87 11.30 2.90
N GLU A 33 27.77 12.11 2.34
CA GLU A 33 27.66 12.62 0.96
C GLU A 33 27.57 11.50 -0.08
N SER A 34 28.23 10.36 0.17
CA SER A 34 28.17 9.18 -0.68
C SER A 34 26.77 8.57 -0.76
N TYR A 35 26.06 8.46 0.37
CA TYR A 35 24.69 7.96 0.44
C TYR A 35 23.71 8.89 -0.27
N ILE A 36 23.79 10.19 0.00
CA ILE A 36 22.95 11.20 -0.66
C ILE A 36 23.16 11.16 -2.17
N LYS A 37 24.42 11.09 -2.62
CA LYS A 37 24.74 10.97 -4.04
C LYS A 37 24.12 9.72 -4.67
N ARG A 38 24.19 8.56 -3.98
CA ARG A 38 23.61 7.31 -4.48
C ARG A 38 22.08 7.38 -4.55
N ILE A 39 21.43 7.90 -3.52
CA ILE A 39 19.98 8.12 -3.49
C ILE A 39 19.55 8.99 -4.67
N ASN A 40 20.24 10.11 -4.92
CA ASN A 40 19.90 11.01 -6.04
C ASN A 40 20.07 10.32 -7.40
N GLN A 41 21.13 9.53 -7.59
CA GLN A 41 21.32 8.74 -8.82
C GLN A 41 20.19 7.73 -9.04
N LEU A 42 19.75 7.06 -7.97
CA LEU A 42 18.64 6.11 -8.02
C LEU A 42 17.32 6.83 -8.33
N LYS A 43 17.06 7.99 -7.73
CA LYS A 43 15.87 8.80 -8.05
C LYS A 43 15.79 9.18 -9.52
N GLU A 44 16.88 9.64 -10.13
CA GLU A 44 16.90 9.94 -11.58
C GLU A 44 16.64 8.69 -12.43
N SER A 45 17.15 7.53 -12.01
CA SER A 45 16.90 6.26 -12.69
C SER A 45 15.42 5.88 -12.63
N VAL A 46 14.78 6.01 -11.46
CA VAL A 46 13.34 5.73 -11.26
C VAL A 46 12.47 6.72 -12.02
N LYS A 47 12.84 8.00 -12.04
CA LYS A 47 12.16 9.02 -12.84
C LYS A 47 12.17 8.68 -14.33
N THR A 48 13.31 8.22 -14.83
CA THR A 48 13.44 7.74 -16.21
C THR A 48 12.52 6.54 -16.48
N MET A 49 12.43 5.59 -15.52
CA MET A 49 11.50 4.46 -15.63
C MET A 49 10.05 4.93 -15.73
N LEU A 50 9.60 5.81 -14.83
CA LEU A 50 8.23 6.36 -14.84
C LEU A 50 7.87 6.99 -16.19
N THR A 51 8.79 7.73 -16.80
CA THR A 51 8.57 8.35 -18.12
C THR A 51 8.68 7.38 -19.29
N GLY A 52 9.35 6.25 -19.11
CA GLY A 52 9.62 5.26 -20.16
C GLY A 52 8.52 4.21 -20.32
N VAL A 53 7.68 4.01 -19.30
CA VAL A 53 6.53 3.08 -19.40
C VAL A 53 5.42 3.71 -20.23
N VAL A 54 4.98 3.00 -21.27
CA VAL A 54 3.95 3.47 -22.21
C VAL A 54 2.58 2.89 -21.90
N ILE A 55 2.53 1.66 -21.36
CA ILE A 55 1.28 0.95 -21.09
C ILE A 55 0.66 1.50 -19.78
N PRO A 56 -0.59 1.99 -19.80
CA PRO A 56 -1.22 2.57 -18.61
C PRO A 56 -1.29 1.63 -17.40
N LEU A 57 -1.53 0.33 -17.63
CA LEU A 57 -1.56 -0.66 -16.55
C LEU A 57 -0.20 -0.80 -15.87
N ASP A 58 0.87 -0.99 -16.65
CA ASP A 58 2.25 -1.07 -16.14
C ASP A 58 2.65 0.23 -15.40
N GLN A 59 2.15 1.38 -15.84
CA GLN A 59 2.35 2.66 -15.14
C GLN A 59 1.70 2.64 -13.76
N LEU A 60 0.45 2.18 -13.65
CA LEU A 60 -0.27 2.06 -12.37
C LEU A 60 0.41 1.06 -11.43
N GLU A 61 0.89 -0.08 -11.95
CA GLU A 61 1.62 -1.08 -11.15
C GLU A 61 2.95 -0.53 -10.61
N LEU A 62 3.66 0.28 -11.41
CA LEU A 62 4.88 0.95 -10.96
C LEU A 62 4.57 1.99 -9.89
N ILE A 63 3.48 2.76 -10.04
CA ILE A 63 3.03 3.73 -9.04
C ILE A 63 2.66 3.03 -7.73
N ASP A 64 1.87 1.95 -7.78
CA ASP A 64 1.52 1.14 -6.60
C ASP A 64 2.79 0.63 -5.91
N THR A 65 3.74 0.09 -6.68
CA THR A 65 5.02 -0.38 -6.13
C THR A 65 5.78 0.74 -5.43
N LEU A 66 5.85 1.94 -6.01
CA LEU A 66 6.51 3.10 -5.39
C LEU A 66 5.82 3.56 -4.12
N GLN A 67 4.48 3.56 -4.09
CA GLN A 67 3.70 3.93 -2.91
C GLN A 67 3.92 2.94 -1.77
N ARG A 68 3.82 1.65 -2.06
CA ARG A 68 4.01 0.60 -1.06
C ARG A 68 5.45 0.53 -0.57
N LEU A 69 6.44 0.81 -1.41
CA LEU A 69 7.85 0.97 -1.00
C LEU A 69 8.13 2.29 -0.25
N GLY A 70 7.12 3.15 -0.07
CA GLY A 70 7.25 4.43 0.63
C GLY A 70 8.10 5.45 -0.11
N LEU A 71 8.20 5.34 -1.44
CA LEU A 71 9.02 6.19 -2.30
C LEU A 71 8.21 7.25 -3.06
N ALA A 72 6.88 7.13 -3.10
CA ALA A 72 6.01 7.98 -3.92
C ALA A 72 6.18 9.48 -3.68
N TYR A 73 6.49 9.89 -2.45
CA TYR A 73 6.67 11.31 -2.09
C TYR A 73 7.86 11.99 -2.79
N HIS A 74 8.79 11.22 -3.36
CA HIS A 74 9.88 11.78 -4.19
C HIS A 74 9.48 12.06 -5.63
N PHE A 75 8.31 11.55 -6.06
CA PHE A 75 7.88 11.51 -7.45
C PHE A 75 6.44 12.03 -7.63
N GLU A 76 5.95 12.86 -6.71
CA GLU A 76 4.56 13.35 -6.72
C GLU A 76 4.18 14.01 -8.04
N ASP A 77 5.07 14.81 -8.62
CA ASP A 77 4.85 15.47 -9.91
C ASP A 77 4.70 14.48 -11.07
N GLU A 78 5.56 13.46 -11.14
CA GLU A 78 5.50 12.41 -12.16
C GLU A 78 4.24 11.56 -12.00
N ILE A 79 3.94 11.13 -10.78
CA ILE A 79 2.77 10.33 -10.45
C ILE A 79 1.49 11.10 -10.82
N ASN A 80 1.38 12.36 -10.39
CA ASN A 80 0.22 13.18 -10.70
C ASN A 80 0.03 13.40 -12.20
N LYS A 81 1.10 13.57 -12.98
CA LYS A 81 1.01 13.69 -14.45
C LYS A 81 0.50 12.42 -15.10
N ILE A 82 1.00 11.26 -14.67
CA ILE A 82 0.60 9.96 -15.20
C ILE A 82 -0.88 9.69 -14.87
N LEU A 83 -1.28 9.85 -13.60
CA LEU A 83 -2.66 9.63 -13.17
C LEU A 83 -3.63 10.58 -13.89
N ASN A 84 -3.27 11.86 -14.04
CA ASN A 84 -4.06 12.82 -14.81
C ASN A 84 -4.24 12.39 -16.26
N SER A 85 -3.18 11.87 -16.89
CA SER A 85 -3.26 11.39 -18.28
C SER A 85 -4.22 10.19 -18.39
N ILE A 86 -4.10 9.22 -17.50
CA ILE A 86 -4.96 8.03 -17.48
C ILE A 86 -6.42 8.42 -17.23
N TYR A 87 -6.66 9.27 -16.23
CA TYR A 87 -8.00 9.73 -15.87
C TYR A 87 -8.69 10.50 -17.00
N ASN A 88 -7.94 11.30 -17.77
CA ASN A 88 -8.51 12.08 -18.87
C ASN A 88 -8.75 11.26 -20.14
N GLN A 89 -8.11 10.11 -20.28
CA GLN A 89 -8.36 9.16 -21.36
C GLN A 89 -9.50 8.20 -21.04
N ASN A 90 -9.96 8.15 -19.78
CA ASN A 90 -11.00 7.25 -19.34
C ASN A 90 -12.37 7.68 -19.91
N PRO A 91 -13.08 6.80 -20.64
CA PRO A 91 -14.39 7.12 -21.22
C PRO A 91 -15.55 7.07 -20.23
N TYR A 92 -15.34 6.58 -18.99
CA TYR A 92 -16.39 6.46 -17.98
C TYR A 92 -16.77 7.82 -17.36
N GLU A 93 -18.01 7.89 -16.88
CA GLU A 93 -18.57 9.12 -16.30
C GLU A 93 -17.85 9.46 -14.99
N LYS A 94 -17.34 10.70 -14.94
CA LYS A 94 -16.66 11.27 -13.78
C LYS A 94 -17.74 11.75 -12.80
N SER A 95 -17.75 11.21 -11.59
CA SER A 95 -18.75 11.62 -10.59
C SER A 95 -18.43 13.02 -10.02
N TRP A 96 -19.46 13.67 -9.46
CA TRP A 96 -19.42 15.01 -8.88
C TRP A 96 -19.16 15.01 -7.36
N ALA A 97 -19.01 13.82 -6.76
CA ALA A 97 -18.68 13.65 -5.34
C ALA A 97 -17.19 13.92 -5.06
N ASN A 98 -16.78 13.80 -3.80
CA ASN A 98 -15.48 14.23 -3.31
C ASN A 98 -14.30 13.47 -3.94
N GLU A 99 -13.10 14.01 -3.70
CA GLU A 99 -11.80 13.56 -4.19
C GLU A 99 -11.38 12.19 -3.57
N ASP A 100 -11.22 11.11 -4.38
CA ASP A 100 -10.71 9.79 -3.91
C ASP A 100 -9.17 9.81 -3.68
N LEU A 101 -8.53 8.63 -3.66
CA LEU A 101 -7.08 8.48 -3.64
C LEU A 101 -6.45 9.25 -4.83
N HIS A 102 -5.68 10.29 -4.52
CA HIS A 102 -5.12 11.29 -5.46
C HIS A 102 -6.09 12.33 -6.05
N GLY A 103 -7.30 12.43 -5.52
CA GLY A 103 -8.27 13.46 -5.89
C GLY A 103 -8.93 13.29 -7.24
N TYR A 104 -8.97 12.06 -7.75
CA TYR A 104 -9.77 11.71 -8.93
C TYR A 104 -11.05 11.06 -8.48
N ASN A 105 -12.19 11.54 -8.97
CA ASN A 105 -13.46 10.87 -8.71
C ASN A 105 -13.76 9.87 -9.83
N ILE A 106 -13.84 8.59 -9.47
CA ILE A 106 -14.19 7.49 -10.38
C ILE A 106 -15.51 6.88 -9.91
N SER A 107 -16.53 6.91 -10.77
CA SER A 107 -17.83 6.35 -10.39
C SER A 107 -17.80 4.82 -10.32
N GLN A 108 -18.44 4.25 -9.28
CA GLN A 108 -18.54 2.80 -9.04
C GLN A 108 -19.15 2.02 -10.23
N GLU A 109 -19.84 2.72 -11.12
CA GLU A 109 -20.43 2.21 -12.35
C GLU A 109 -19.40 1.58 -13.29
N ILE A 110 -18.11 1.94 -13.16
CA ILE A 110 -17.01 1.28 -13.87
C ILE A 110 -16.99 -0.24 -13.62
N PHE A 111 -17.50 -0.69 -12.46
CA PHE A 111 -17.54 -2.10 -12.10
C PHE A 111 -18.75 -2.85 -12.68
N ASN A 112 -19.73 -2.16 -13.28
CA ASN A 112 -20.91 -2.80 -13.87
C ASN A 112 -20.57 -3.81 -14.96
N PHE A 113 -19.44 -3.63 -15.66
CA PHE A 113 -18.95 -4.58 -16.66
C PHE A 113 -18.70 -5.99 -16.08
N PHE A 114 -18.37 -6.07 -14.80
CA PHE A 114 -18.07 -7.32 -14.09
C PHE A 114 -19.33 -7.97 -13.47
N LEU A 115 -20.47 -7.28 -13.51
CA LEU A 115 -21.73 -7.79 -12.97
C LEU A 115 -22.51 -8.61 -14.00
N ASP A 116 -23.31 -9.54 -13.52
CA ASP A 116 -24.33 -10.26 -14.28
C ASP A 116 -25.66 -9.48 -14.29
N ASP A 117 -26.66 -10.01 -15.00
CA ASP A 117 -27.99 -9.38 -15.13
C ASP A 117 -28.75 -9.27 -13.79
N LEU A 118 -28.31 -9.99 -12.76
CA LEU A 118 -28.86 -9.95 -11.40
C LEU A 118 -28.07 -8.98 -10.50
N GLY A 119 -27.05 -8.29 -11.02
CA GLY A 119 -26.21 -7.37 -10.28
C GLY A 119 -25.15 -8.04 -9.40
N ASN A 120 -24.87 -9.33 -9.61
CA ASN A 120 -23.83 -10.05 -8.88
C ASN A 120 -22.53 -10.08 -9.70
N PHE A 121 -21.39 -10.02 -9.04
CA PHE A 121 -20.11 -10.28 -9.71
C PHE A 121 -20.13 -11.68 -10.32
N LYS A 122 -19.74 -11.75 -11.60
CA LYS A 122 -19.57 -13.01 -12.33
C LYS A 122 -18.69 -13.96 -11.51
N THR A 123 -19.00 -15.25 -11.56
CA THR A 123 -18.41 -16.31 -10.71
C THR A 123 -16.91 -16.14 -10.46
N CYS A 124 -16.44 -16.41 -9.24
CA CYS A 124 -15.00 -16.35 -8.90
C CYS A 124 -14.14 -17.03 -9.96
N ILE A 125 -13.38 -16.23 -10.73
CA ILE A 125 -12.36 -16.73 -11.64
C ILE A 125 -11.02 -16.63 -10.92
N VAL A 126 -10.51 -17.76 -10.44
CA VAL A 126 -9.21 -17.85 -9.72
C VAL A 126 -8.03 -17.59 -10.67
N GLU A 127 -8.28 -17.45 -11.97
CA GLU A 127 -7.26 -17.21 -12.99
C GLU A 127 -6.67 -15.79 -12.90
N ASP A 128 -7.43 -14.80 -12.41
CA ASP A 128 -6.96 -13.42 -12.21
C ASP A 128 -6.99 -13.02 -10.72
N LEU A 129 -6.05 -13.57 -9.95
CA LEU A 129 -5.89 -13.25 -8.53
C LEU A 129 -5.45 -11.82 -8.27
N GLN A 130 -4.67 -11.24 -9.19
CA GLN A 130 -4.17 -9.89 -9.02
C GLN A 130 -5.30 -8.87 -9.24
N GLY A 131 -6.15 -9.07 -10.25
CA GLY A 131 -7.37 -8.30 -10.43
C GLY A 131 -8.35 -8.44 -9.26
N LEU A 132 -8.53 -9.65 -8.71
CA LEU A 132 -9.36 -9.87 -7.51
C LEU A 132 -8.82 -9.15 -6.27
N LEU A 133 -7.50 -9.18 -6.06
CA LEU A 133 -6.86 -8.47 -4.96
C LEU A 133 -7.00 -6.95 -5.13
N SER A 134 -6.78 -6.44 -6.34
CA SER A 134 -6.98 -5.02 -6.64
C SER A 134 -8.43 -4.59 -6.42
N LEU A 135 -9.40 -5.42 -6.80
CA LEU A 135 -10.82 -5.17 -6.53
C LEU A 135 -11.13 -5.15 -5.03
N TYR A 136 -10.55 -6.09 -4.28
CA TYR A 136 -10.68 -6.14 -2.82
C TYR A 136 -10.16 -4.84 -2.19
N GLU A 137 -8.93 -4.42 -2.52
CA GLU A 137 -8.32 -3.21 -1.97
C GLU A 137 -9.07 -1.94 -2.38
N ALA A 138 -9.42 -1.81 -3.66
CA ALA A 138 -10.18 -0.67 -4.17
C ALA A 138 -11.55 -0.54 -3.51
N SER A 139 -12.18 -1.66 -3.15
CA SER A 139 -13.47 -1.64 -2.47
C SER A 139 -13.44 -0.95 -1.11
N TYR A 140 -12.27 -0.80 -0.46
CA TYR A 140 -12.13 -0.08 0.82
C TYR A 140 -12.05 1.44 0.67
N LEU A 141 -12.00 1.95 -0.56
CA LEU A 141 -12.13 3.38 -0.85
C LEU A 141 -13.60 3.83 -0.93
N SER A 142 -14.55 2.91 -0.79
CA SER A 142 -15.97 3.19 -0.96
C SER A 142 -16.53 4.24 0.01
N GLU A 143 -17.37 5.13 -0.49
CA GLU A 143 -18.16 6.07 0.31
C GLU A 143 -19.55 5.51 0.71
N GLU A 144 -20.27 6.24 1.58
CA GLU A 144 -21.63 5.86 1.99
C GLU A 144 -22.60 5.91 0.79
N GLY A 145 -23.31 4.81 0.54
CA GLY A 145 -24.25 4.67 -0.59
C GLY A 145 -23.70 3.90 -1.79
N GLU A 146 -22.41 3.54 -1.78
CA GLU A 146 -21.78 2.75 -2.85
C GLU A 146 -22.00 1.24 -2.71
N ASN A 147 -23.21 0.81 -3.05
CA ASN A 147 -23.62 -0.59 -2.94
C ASN A 147 -22.79 -1.54 -3.81
N ILE A 148 -22.28 -1.10 -4.97
CA ILE A 148 -21.51 -1.98 -5.87
C ILE A 148 -20.18 -2.36 -5.24
N LEU A 149 -19.47 -1.41 -4.62
CA LEU A 149 -18.20 -1.68 -3.95
C LEU A 149 -18.37 -2.53 -2.69
N GLU A 150 -19.49 -2.40 -1.97
CA GLU A 150 -19.79 -3.30 -0.85
C GLU A 150 -19.96 -4.75 -1.32
N VAL A 151 -20.67 -4.96 -2.43
CA VAL A 151 -20.84 -6.29 -3.03
C VAL A 151 -19.50 -6.81 -3.57
N ALA A 152 -18.70 -5.94 -4.21
CA ALA A 152 -17.37 -6.26 -4.70
C ALA A 152 -16.45 -6.76 -3.58
N ARG A 153 -16.47 -6.07 -2.43
CA ARG A 153 -15.69 -6.44 -1.25
C ARG A 153 -16.04 -7.86 -0.79
N LYS A 154 -17.33 -8.15 -0.62
CA LYS A 154 -17.83 -9.48 -0.18
C LYS A 154 -17.43 -10.56 -1.17
N PHE A 155 -17.62 -10.30 -2.46
CA PHE A 155 -17.24 -11.22 -3.53
C PHE A 155 -15.75 -11.52 -3.52
N ALA A 156 -14.90 -10.49 -3.58
CA ALA A 156 -13.46 -10.64 -3.63
C ALA A 156 -12.92 -11.32 -2.37
N THR A 157 -13.45 -10.98 -1.18
CA THR A 157 -13.11 -11.66 0.08
C THR A 157 -13.34 -13.18 -0.01
N ILE A 158 -14.50 -13.61 -0.51
CA ILE A 158 -14.82 -15.03 -0.66
C ILE A 158 -13.85 -15.72 -1.64
N CYS A 159 -13.56 -15.09 -2.78
CA CYS A 159 -12.67 -15.68 -3.78
C CYS A 159 -11.22 -15.77 -3.26
N LEU A 160 -10.72 -14.72 -2.59
CA LEU A 160 -9.38 -14.69 -2.01
C LEU A 160 -9.24 -15.70 -0.86
N GLN A 161 -10.24 -15.82 0.01
CA GLN A 161 -10.25 -16.85 1.06
C GLN A 161 -10.27 -18.26 0.48
N LYS A 162 -11.00 -18.50 -0.62
CA LYS A 162 -10.94 -19.80 -1.30
C LYS A 162 -9.52 -20.10 -1.81
N TYR A 163 -8.84 -19.12 -2.39
CA TYR A 163 -7.46 -19.30 -2.85
C TYR A 163 -6.51 -19.69 -1.71
N THR A 164 -6.63 -19.05 -0.53
CA THR A 164 -5.75 -19.37 0.60
C THR A 164 -5.92 -20.80 1.13
N THR A 165 -7.03 -21.47 0.83
CA THR A 165 -7.28 -22.90 1.18
C THR A 165 -6.68 -23.90 0.19
N LEU A 166 -6.21 -23.45 -0.97
CA LEU A 166 -5.59 -24.33 -1.97
C LEU A 166 -4.24 -24.88 -1.47
N GLN A 167 -3.93 -26.11 -1.89
CA GLN A 167 -2.70 -26.81 -1.52
C GLN A 167 -1.49 -26.32 -2.34
N ASP A 168 -1.68 -26.12 -3.65
CA ASP A 168 -0.63 -25.68 -4.57
C ASP A 168 -0.84 -24.20 -4.91
N LYS A 169 -0.40 -23.33 -4.01
CA LYS A 169 -0.54 -21.87 -4.12
C LYS A 169 0.83 -21.22 -4.22
N ASP A 170 0.89 -20.12 -4.97
CA ASP A 170 2.08 -19.30 -5.04
C ASP A 170 2.36 -18.70 -3.64
N PRO A 171 3.53 -18.95 -3.05
CA PRO A 171 3.83 -18.50 -1.70
C PRO A 171 3.81 -16.98 -1.55
N PHE A 172 4.24 -16.25 -2.58
CA PHE A 172 4.29 -14.80 -2.57
C PHE A 172 2.88 -14.20 -2.58
N LEU A 173 2.04 -14.62 -3.52
CA LEU A 173 0.63 -14.21 -3.61
C LEU A 173 -0.14 -14.60 -2.35
N SER A 174 0.08 -15.81 -1.82
CA SER A 174 -0.57 -16.23 -0.58
C SER A 174 -0.22 -15.30 0.59
N MET A 175 1.03 -14.83 0.68
CA MET A 175 1.46 -13.92 1.74
C MET A 175 0.81 -12.54 1.58
N ILE A 176 0.78 -11.98 0.36
CA ILE A 176 0.13 -10.70 0.08
C ILE A 176 -1.38 -10.78 0.38
N ILE A 177 -2.05 -11.83 -0.09
CA ILE A 177 -3.50 -12.00 0.09
C ILE A 177 -3.83 -12.14 1.58
N SER A 178 -3.08 -12.95 2.33
CA SER A 178 -3.31 -13.10 3.76
C SER A 178 -3.12 -11.80 4.53
N HIS A 179 -2.10 -11.01 4.19
CA HIS A 179 -1.87 -9.70 4.81
C HIS A 179 -3.01 -8.71 4.50
N SER A 180 -3.43 -8.65 3.24
CA SER A 180 -4.52 -7.77 2.79
C SER A 180 -5.86 -8.11 3.46
N LEU A 181 -6.16 -9.42 3.62
CA LEU A 181 -7.36 -9.90 4.31
C LEU A 181 -7.36 -9.65 5.82
N GLU A 182 -6.18 -9.46 6.44
CA GLU A 182 -6.06 -9.09 7.85
C GLU A 182 -6.34 -7.59 8.05
N LEU A 183 -5.70 -6.75 7.23
CA LEU A 183 -5.93 -5.31 7.21
C LEU A 183 -5.72 -4.77 5.78
N PRO A 184 -6.76 -4.18 5.15
CA PRO A 184 -6.63 -3.63 3.81
C PRO A 184 -5.63 -2.49 3.78
N LEU A 185 -4.94 -2.33 2.64
CA LEU A 185 -3.88 -1.35 2.44
C LEU A 185 -4.33 0.07 2.82
N HIS A 186 -5.57 0.45 2.46
CA HIS A 186 -6.11 1.78 2.74
C HIS A 186 -6.21 2.11 4.25
N TRP A 187 -6.29 1.10 5.11
CA TRP A 187 -6.38 1.27 6.58
C TRP A 187 -5.04 1.06 7.29
N SER A 188 -4.03 0.60 6.56
CA SER A 188 -2.71 0.31 7.11
C SER A 188 -1.91 1.58 7.41
N VAL A 189 -1.15 1.57 8.50
CA VAL A 189 -0.24 2.66 8.83
C VAL A 189 0.89 2.68 7.79
N PRO A 190 1.05 3.75 6.99
CA PRO A 190 1.92 3.72 5.81
C PRO A 190 3.35 3.28 6.10
N ARG A 191 3.92 3.75 7.22
CA ARG A 191 5.31 3.44 7.58
C ARG A 191 5.52 1.97 7.97
N LEU A 192 4.52 1.34 8.60
CA LEU A 192 4.58 -0.08 8.96
C LEU A 192 4.39 -0.95 7.72
N GLU A 193 3.43 -0.57 6.86
CA GLU A 193 3.20 -1.23 5.58
C GLU A 193 4.45 -1.17 4.71
N THR A 194 5.09 0.00 4.57
CA THR A 194 6.33 0.13 3.80
C THR A 194 7.43 -0.80 4.31
N ARG A 195 7.61 -0.90 5.63
CA ARG A 195 8.62 -1.79 6.19
C ARG A 195 8.34 -3.25 5.81
N TRP A 196 7.10 -3.68 6.00
CA TRP A 196 6.68 -5.04 5.66
C TRP A 196 6.84 -5.29 4.15
N PHE A 197 6.39 -4.35 3.31
CA PHE A 197 6.43 -4.51 1.86
C PHE A 197 7.86 -4.52 1.30
N ILE A 198 8.82 -3.78 1.88
CA ILE A 198 10.24 -3.89 1.49
C ILE A 198 10.75 -5.33 1.66
N GLU A 199 10.44 -5.98 2.79
CA GLU A 199 10.86 -7.36 3.06
C GLU A 199 10.19 -8.36 2.11
N VAL A 200 8.93 -8.10 1.76
CA VAL A 200 8.16 -8.92 0.82
C VAL A 200 8.65 -8.74 -0.62
N TYR A 201 8.87 -7.50 -1.05
CA TYR A 201 9.35 -7.15 -2.39
C TYR A 201 10.74 -7.73 -2.65
N GLU A 202 11.62 -7.79 -1.64
CA GLU A 202 12.92 -8.46 -1.74
C GLU A 202 12.82 -9.96 -2.07
N ARG A 203 11.75 -10.63 -1.64
CA ARG A 203 11.54 -12.07 -1.86
C ARG A 203 10.83 -12.38 -3.18
N LYS A 204 10.24 -11.37 -3.83
CA LYS A 204 9.51 -11.53 -5.09
C LYS A 204 10.47 -11.91 -6.22
N GLU A 205 10.06 -12.82 -7.10
CA GLU A 205 10.80 -13.10 -8.32
C GLU A 205 10.65 -11.94 -9.32
N GLY A 206 11.74 -11.57 -10.01
CA GLY A 206 11.72 -10.46 -10.98
C GLY A 206 11.73 -9.06 -10.35
N THR A 207 12.07 -8.94 -9.06
CA THR A 207 12.19 -7.65 -8.35
C THR A 207 13.16 -6.69 -9.03
N ASN A 208 12.78 -5.42 -9.12
CA ASN A 208 13.66 -4.37 -9.63
C ASN A 208 14.69 -3.98 -8.55
N PRO A 209 15.99 -4.29 -8.74
CA PRO A 209 16.99 -4.05 -7.71
C PRO A 209 17.20 -2.56 -7.42
N LEU A 210 16.95 -1.67 -8.40
CA LEU A 210 17.10 -0.23 -8.22
C LEU A 210 16.01 0.34 -7.30
N LEU A 211 14.77 -0.15 -7.44
CA LEU A 211 13.66 0.21 -6.55
C LEU A 211 13.91 -0.31 -5.13
N LEU A 212 14.33 -1.56 -5.01
CA LEU A 212 14.62 -2.17 -3.71
C LEU A 212 15.76 -1.45 -2.98
N GLU A 213 16.85 -1.12 -3.69
CA GLU A 213 17.98 -0.38 -3.12
C GLU A 213 17.55 1.01 -2.66
N LEU A 214 16.81 1.75 -3.50
CA LEU A 214 16.30 3.08 -3.14
C LEU A 214 15.38 3.02 -1.93
N ALA A 215 14.45 2.06 -1.88
CA ALA A 215 13.53 1.88 -0.76
C ALA A 215 14.26 1.61 0.56
N LYS A 216 15.28 0.74 0.54
CA LYS A 216 16.09 0.45 1.74
C LYS A 216 16.90 1.65 2.20
N LEU A 217 17.56 2.37 1.28
CA LEU A 217 18.34 3.54 1.62
C LEU A 217 17.46 4.67 2.16
N ASP A 218 16.34 4.93 1.50
CA ASP A 218 15.41 5.99 1.88
C ASP A 218 14.70 5.71 3.22
N PHE A 219 14.21 4.47 3.41
CA PHE A 219 13.61 4.04 4.66
C PHE A 219 14.58 4.21 5.82
N ASN A 220 15.84 3.78 5.66
CA ASN A 220 16.86 3.90 6.69
C ASN A 220 17.27 5.35 6.97
N ASN A 221 17.36 6.19 5.93
CA ASN A 221 17.65 7.61 6.09
C ASN A 221 16.55 8.32 6.90
N ALA A 222 15.27 8.11 6.54
CA ALA A 222 14.15 8.66 7.28
C ALA A 222 14.06 8.11 8.70
N ARG A 223 14.33 6.81 8.91
CA ARG A 223 14.40 6.20 10.26
C ARG A 223 15.43 6.87 11.14
N ALA A 224 16.52 7.35 10.57
CA ALA A 224 17.61 7.90 11.35
C ALA A 224 17.46 9.40 11.65
N ILE A 225 16.40 10.04 11.13
CA ILE A 225 15.90 11.34 11.57
C ILE A 225 14.94 11.18 12.77
N HIS A 226 14.20 10.06 12.81
CA HIS A 226 13.25 9.71 13.87
C HIS A 226 13.92 9.05 15.08
#